data_AF-A0A8S3AZY6-F1
#
_entry.id   AF-A0A8S3AZY6-F1
#
_cell.length_a   1.000
_cell.length_b   1.000
_cell.length_c   1.000
_cell.angle_alpha   90.00
_cell.angle_beta   90.00
_cell.angle_gamma   90.00
#
_symmetry.space_group_name_H-M   'P 1'
#
loop_
_entity.id
_entity.type
_entity.pdbx_description
1 polymer ?
#
loop_
_entity_poly.entity_id
_entity_poly.type
_entity_poly.pdbx_seq_one_letter_code
_entity_poly.pdbx_strand_id
1 'polypeptide(L)' 'QIWKVLNRTYFNQKRKPMAVDLNPKAVTNDELFGIINPATREWKDGLFSTIMRDLANLTSDGKIKRFWKTI' A
#
# COMPACT_ATOMS: atom_id res chain seq x y z
N GLN A 1 7.37 -17.10 -7.05
CA GLN A 1 6.63 -15.90 -7.51
C GLN A 1 7.61 -14.90 -8.11
N ILE A 2 7.31 -14.42 -9.32
CA ILE A 2 8.20 -13.57 -10.14
C ILE A 2 8.50 -12.22 -9.47
N TRP A 3 7.52 -11.63 -8.78
CA TRP A 3 7.68 -10.35 -8.10
C TRP A 3 8.73 -10.36 -6.97
N LYS A 4 8.91 -11.51 -6.28
CA LYS A 4 9.93 -11.65 -5.22
C LYS A 4 11.35 -11.57 -5.78
N VAL A 5 11.57 -12.16 -6.96
CA VAL A 5 12.85 -12.10 -7.68
C VAL A 5 13.13 -10.65 -8.10
N LEU A 6 12.12 -9.97 -8.60
CA LEU A 6 12.22 -8.56 -9.01
C LEU A 6 12.46 -7.62 -7.81
N ASN A 7 11.86 -7.91 -6.67
CA ASN A 7 12.14 -7.19 -5.42
C ASN A 7 13.62 -7.37 -5.00
N ARG A 8 14.14 -8.59 -5.12
CA ARG A 8 15.53 -8.92 -4.81
C ARG A 8 16.52 -8.22 -5.76
N THR A 9 16.22 -8.12 -7.05
CA THR A 9 17.09 -7.40 -7.99
C THR A 9 17.13 -5.90 -7.68
N TYR A 10 16.00 -5.29 -7.31
CA TYR A 10 15.97 -3.88 -6.90
C TYR A 10 16.73 -3.61 -5.61
N PHE A 11 16.66 -4.52 -4.65
CA PHE A 11 17.48 -4.46 -3.44
C PHE A 11 18.98 -4.48 -3.78
N ASN A 12 19.40 -5.39 -4.66
CA ASN A 12 20.79 -5.47 -5.13
C ASN A 12 21.24 -4.21 -5.88
N GLN A 13 20.33 -3.52 -6.57
CA GLN A 13 20.58 -2.23 -7.24
C GLN A 13 20.60 -1.03 -6.27
N LYS A 14 20.65 -1.27 -4.95
CA LYS A 14 20.61 -0.25 -3.89
C LYS A 14 19.38 0.66 -3.96
N ARG A 15 18.32 0.20 -4.63
CA ARG A 15 17.00 0.83 -4.53
C ARG A 15 16.33 0.28 -3.28
N LYS A 16 15.46 1.07 -2.65
CA LYS A 16 14.66 0.65 -1.49
C LYS A 16 13.25 0.28 -1.99
N PRO A 17 13.04 -0.92 -2.56
CA PRO A 17 11.72 -1.31 -3.00
C PRO A 17 10.81 -1.56 -1.79
N MET A 18 9.65 -0.90 -1.78
CA MET A 18 8.59 -1.13 -0.80
C MET A 18 7.52 -1.99 -1.45
N ALA A 19 7.17 -3.10 -0.81
CA ALA A 19 6.08 -3.96 -1.23
C ALA A 19 5.20 -4.24 0.00
N VAL A 20 3.92 -3.95 -0.12
CA VAL A 20 2.92 -4.26 0.90
C VAL A 20 2.12 -5.43 0.38
N ASP A 21 2.20 -6.55 1.08
CA ASP A 21 1.40 -7.74 0.78
C ASP A 21 0.07 -7.61 1.51
N LEU A 22 -1.04 -7.65 0.77
CA LEU A 22 -2.37 -7.57 1.34
C LEU A 22 -3.20 -8.73 0.79
N ASN A 23 -3.82 -9.48 1.70
CA ASN A 23 -4.77 -10.51 1.31
C ASN A 23 -6.20 -9.94 1.46
N PRO A 24 -6.88 -9.58 0.35
CA PRO A 24 -8.20 -8.95 0.41
C PRO A 24 -9.31 -9.89 0.89
N LYS A 25 -9.04 -11.20 1.02
CA LYS A 25 -9.98 -12.17 1.62
C LYS A 25 -9.76 -12.39 3.11
N ALA A 26 -8.67 -11.87 3.66
CA ALA A 26 -8.36 -11.96 5.09
C ALA A 26 -8.90 -10.76 5.88
N VAL A 27 -9.49 -9.78 5.19
CA VAL A 27 -9.95 -8.49 5.75
C VAL A 27 -11.37 -8.25 5.25
N THR A 28 -12.23 -7.65 6.08
CA THR A 28 -13.59 -7.30 5.65
C THR A 28 -13.58 -6.10 4.71
N ASN A 29 -14.64 -5.92 3.90
CA ASN A 29 -14.73 -4.81 2.94
C ASN A 29 -14.63 -3.44 3.62
N ASP A 30 -15.23 -3.32 4.81
CA ASP A 30 -15.26 -2.11 5.62
C ASP A 30 -13.88 -1.76 6.19
N GLU A 31 -13.09 -2.76 6.58
CA GLU A 31 -11.71 -2.57 7.03
C GLU A 31 -10.76 -2.29 5.87
N LEU A 32 -11.06 -2.79 4.66
CA LEU A 32 -10.23 -2.61 3.48
C LEU A 32 -10.33 -1.19 2.92
N PHE A 33 -11.55 -0.69 2.72
CA PHE A 33 -11.80 0.62 2.09
C PHE A 33 -12.18 1.73 3.08
N GLY A 34 -12.58 1.36 4.29
CA GLY A 34 -13.08 2.29 5.30
C GLY A 34 -14.61 2.33 5.32
N ILE A 35 -15.14 2.84 6.42
CA ILE A 35 -16.58 2.98 6.65
C ILE A 35 -16.89 4.36 7.19
N ILE A 36 -18.06 4.89 6.81
CA ILE A 36 -18.63 6.09 7.44
C ILE A 36 -19.60 5.60 8.52
N ASN A 37 -19.38 6.00 9.76
CA ASN A 37 -20.32 5.67 10.84
C ASN A 37 -21.63 6.46 10.61
N PRO A 38 -22.76 5.80 10.35
CA PRO A 38 -24.01 6.49 10.02
C PRO A 38 -24.54 7.34 11.19
N ALA A 39 -24.16 7.04 12.43
CA ALA A 39 -24.60 7.76 13.62
C ALA A 39 -23.77 9.04 13.88
N THR A 40 -22.44 8.96 13.78
CA THR A 40 -21.53 10.08 14.10
C THR A 40 -21.07 10.86 12.88
N ARG A 41 -21.31 10.34 11.66
CA ARG A 41 -20.79 10.86 10.38
C ARG A 41 -19.27 10.94 10.32
N GLU A 42 -18.58 10.21 11.19
CA GLU A 42 -17.13 10.13 11.18
C GLU A 42 -16.70 9.15 10.10
N TRP A 43 -15.73 9.57 9.30
CA TRP A 43 -15.05 8.70 8.35
C TRP A 43 -13.91 7.98 9.07
N LYS A 44 -13.85 6.65 8.91
CA LYS A 44 -12.70 5.84 9.32
C LYS A 44 -11.95 5.37 8.08
N ASP A 45 -10.69 5.73 7.96
CA ASP A 45 -9.78 5.25 6.91
C ASP A 45 -9.68 3.71 6.96
N GLY A 46 -9.75 3.08 5.78
CA GLY A 46 -9.42 1.66 5.63
C GLY A 46 -7.91 1.40 5.52
N LEU A 47 -7.53 0.12 5.51
CA LEU A 47 -6.15 -0.31 5.30
C LEU A 47 -5.58 0.24 3.98
N PHE A 48 -6.37 0.23 2.91
CA PHE A 48 -5.90 0.68 1.61
C PHE A 48 -5.58 2.17 1.60
N SER A 49 -6.45 3.03 2.15
CA SER A 49 -6.22 4.47 2.22
C SER A 49 -5.03 4.82 3.11
N THR A 50 -4.85 4.10 4.22
CA THR A 50 -3.71 4.27 5.12
C THR A 50 -2.40 3.91 4.43
N ILE A 51 -2.32 2.73 3.81
CA ILE A 51 -1.13 2.26 3.10
C ILE A 51 -0.75 3.22 1.95
N MET A 52 -1.73 3.70 1.18
CA MET A 52 -1.48 4.65 0.10
C MET A 52 -0.93 5.98 0.61
N ARG A 53 -1.47 6.47 1.72
CA ARG A 53 -1.03 7.73 2.35
C ARG A 53 0.40 7.60 2.85
N ASP A 54 0.73 6.49 3.51
CA ASP A 54 2.09 6.21 3.99
C ASP A 54 3.08 6.09 2.84
N LEU A 55 2.71 5.39 1.77
CA LEU A 55 3.54 5.28 0.56
C LEU A 55 3.74 6.65 -0.11
N ALA A 56 2.73 7.51 -0.16
CA ALA A 56 2.84 8.87 -0.69
C ALA A 56 3.77 9.73 0.19
N ASN A 57 3.66 9.65 1.52
CA ASN A 57 4.52 10.40 2.43
C ASN A 57 6.00 9.98 2.33
N LEU A 58 6.27 8.70 2.05
CA LEU A 58 7.62 8.19 1.82
C LEU A 58 8.23 8.65 0.48
N THR A 59 7.42 9.11 -0.48
CA THR A 59 7.92 9.61 -1.78
C THR A 59 8.48 11.03 -1.71
N SER A 60 8.21 11.79 -0.64
CA SER A 60 8.69 13.17 -0.44
C SER A 60 10.22 13.30 -0.40
N ASP A 61 10.94 12.19 -0.18
CA ASP A 61 12.42 12.14 -0.13
C ASP A 61 13.06 11.67 -1.47
N GLY A 62 12.33 11.84 -2.59
CA GLY A 62 12.86 11.80 -3.96
C GLY A 62 13.34 10.44 -4.50
N LYS A 63 13.26 9.35 -3.73
CA LYS A 63 13.89 8.06 -4.09
C LYS A 63 12.97 6.88 -4.32
N ILE A 64 11.67 6.99 -4.07
CA ILE A 64 10.73 5.89 -4.31
C ILE A 64 10.08 6.06 -5.67
N LYS A 65 10.81 5.65 -6.72
CA LYS A 65 10.19 5.41 -8.02
C LYS A 65 9.60 4.01 -8.02
N ARG A 66 8.27 3.97 -8.16
CA ARG A 66 7.44 2.93 -8.80
C ARG A 66 6.51 2.19 -7.84
N PHE A 67 5.31 2.77 -7.76
CA PHE A 67 4.07 2.10 -7.42
C PHE A 67 3.83 0.97 -8.44
N TRP A 68 3.65 -0.27 -7.99
CA TRP A 68 3.33 -1.39 -8.90
C TRP A 68 1.93 -1.17 -9.47
N LYS A 69 1.85 -0.54 -10.64
CA LYS A 69 0.68 -0.58 -11.53
C LYS A 69 1.05 -1.45 -12.73
N THR A 70 0.64 -2.70 -12.70
CA THR A 70 0.38 -3.48 -13.90
C THR A 70 -0.86 -4.31 -13.65
N ILE A 71 -1.85 -4.08 -14.51
CA ILE A 71 -3.06 -4.86 -14.85
C ILE A 71 -3.08 -6.30 -14.36
#